data_AF-A0A0K1Q503-F1
#
_entry.id   AF-A0A0K1Q503-F1
#
_cell.length_a   1.000
_cell.length_b   1.000
_cell.length_c   1.000
_cell.angle_alpha   90.00
_cell.angle_beta   90.00
_cell.angle_gamma   90.00
#
_symmetry.space_group_name_H-M   'P 1'
#
loop_
_entity.id
_entity.type
_entity.pdbx_description
1 polymer ?
#
loop_
_entity_poly.entity_id
_entity_poly.type
_entity_poly.pdbx_seq_one_letter_code
_entity_poly.pdbx_strand_id
1 'polypeptide(L)'
;MSILSKPRTLLLFALAVEACQSDDRTSFGTDVPEAGPPPTFVEAGTPPVELASDPPPTPVDVIITADNAYSFGWGDETSVNSYYRNAPAQSWQEIFSCPIGLGPEAYTVPSGEALPGAWLYVVSWADYATTQGVIGQFKHRGGDPIYTGSGDWQVCAVGKPYPTNKGGPDQATVNQELAKCNAGTGDPLTTSAGWVGVDGPITPNAVGTVAFGQDNESDVDLRGKPGYVFLPVCKHDVTHDNQGIDGKARWMWYRPPGFTGDPFLATTVNDTRTFLIFRLPTKALPVPVPPK
;
A
#
# COMPACT_ATOMS: atom_id res chain seq x y z
N MET A 1 1.32 -23.50 51.02
CA MET A 1 0.72 -22.36 51.74
C MET A 1 -0.26 -21.70 50.80
N SER A 2 -1.55 -22.02 50.95
CA SER A 2 -2.64 -21.50 50.11
C SER A 2 -3.24 -20.25 50.74
N ILE A 3 -3.37 -19.18 49.96
CA ILE A 3 -4.18 -17.98 50.29
C ILE A 3 -4.86 -17.60 48.96
N LEU A 4 -6.04 -18.15 48.65
CA LEU A 4 -7.40 -17.65 48.96
C LEU A 4 -7.69 -16.19 48.55
N SER A 5 -8.34 -16.07 47.38
CA SER A 5 -9.59 -15.34 47.09
C SER A 5 -9.72 -13.84 47.42
N LYS A 6 -10.04 -13.05 46.37
CA LYS A 6 -11.30 -12.28 46.28
C LYS A 6 -11.54 -11.68 44.88
N PRO A 7 -12.74 -11.82 44.29
CA PRO A 7 -13.17 -11.06 43.11
C PRO A 7 -13.95 -9.79 43.51
N ARG A 8 -13.89 -8.73 42.69
CA ARG A 8 -14.77 -7.54 42.71
C ARG A 8 -15.38 -7.42 41.31
N THR A 9 -16.63 -7.86 41.08
CA THR A 9 -17.87 -7.05 41.04
C THR A 9 -17.65 -5.62 40.55
N LEU A 10 -17.80 -5.36 39.23
CA LEU A 10 -19.00 -4.97 38.47
C LEU A 10 -19.50 -3.55 38.78
N LEU A 11 -19.44 -2.66 37.79
CA LEU A 11 -20.29 -1.48 37.71
C LEU A 11 -20.77 -1.32 36.25
N LEU A 12 -22.06 -1.56 36.04
CA LEU A 12 -22.80 -1.18 34.84
C LEU A 12 -22.95 0.35 34.82
N PHE A 13 -22.72 0.96 33.66
CA PHE A 13 -23.33 2.24 33.32
C PHE A 13 -24.21 2.04 32.09
N ALA A 14 -25.52 2.00 32.32
CA ALA A 14 -26.53 2.18 31.29
C ALA A 14 -26.81 3.69 31.19
N LEU A 15 -26.65 4.26 30.01
CA LEU A 15 -27.18 5.58 29.66
C LEU A 15 -28.17 5.36 28.52
N ALA A 16 -29.44 5.39 28.87
CA ALA A 16 -30.54 5.67 27.97
C ALA A 16 -30.73 7.18 27.95
N VAL A 17 -30.89 7.76 26.76
CA VAL A 17 -31.39 9.13 26.60
C VAL A 17 -32.46 9.14 25.51
N GLU A 18 -33.65 9.50 25.97
CA GLU A 18 -34.83 10.10 25.36
C GLU A 18 -35.01 10.10 23.84
N ALA A 19 -36.14 9.51 23.44
CA ALA A 19 -36.88 9.87 22.24
C ALA A 19 -37.64 11.20 22.46
N CYS A 20 -37.61 12.10 21.46
CA CYS A 20 -38.60 13.17 21.33
C CYS A 20 -39.54 12.86 20.18
N GLN A 21 -40.81 12.74 20.55
CA GLN A 21 -42.00 12.60 19.70
C GLN A 21 -42.44 13.97 19.15
N SER A 22 -43.00 13.92 17.93
CA SER A 22 -44.09 14.72 17.35
C SER A 22 -44.26 16.20 17.71
N ASP A 23 -44.42 17.03 16.68
CA ASP A 23 -45.58 17.93 16.66
C ASP A 23 -46.11 18.22 15.26
N ASP A 24 -47.43 18.35 15.26
CA ASP A 24 -48.39 18.38 14.18
C ASP A 24 -48.81 19.84 13.90
N ARG A 25 -49.28 20.11 12.68
CA ARG A 25 -50.10 21.27 12.25
C ARG A 25 -49.56 22.70 12.43
N THR A 26 -49.43 23.38 11.29
CA THR A 26 -50.15 24.65 11.05
C THR A 26 -50.57 24.78 9.59
N SER A 27 -51.89 24.77 9.39
CA SER A 27 -52.58 25.27 8.21
C SER A 27 -52.49 26.80 8.20
N PHE A 28 -51.94 27.37 7.12
CA PHE A 28 -52.11 28.77 6.77
C PHE A 28 -52.62 28.84 5.34
N GLY A 29 -53.89 29.21 5.21
CA GLY A 29 -54.44 29.72 3.96
C GLY A 29 -54.07 31.20 3.83
N THR A 30 -53.56 31.58 2.66
CA THR A 30 -53.62 32.93 2.13
C THR A 30 -53.72 32.84 0.62
N ASP A 31 -54.77 33.45 0.09
CA ASP A 31 -55.10 33.59 -1.32
C ASP A 31 -53.92 34.14 -2.13
N VAL A 32 -53.49 33.39 -3.14
CA VAL A 32 -52.54 33.85 -4.15
C VAL A 32 -53.36 34.21 -5.40
N PRO A 33 -53.25 35.44 -5.93
CA PRO A 33 -53.92 35.81 -7.17
C PRO A 33 -53.40 34.96 -8.33
N GLU A 34 -54.34 34.49 -9.14
CA GLU A 34 -54.16 33.69 -10.35
C GLU A 34 -53.10 34.31 -11.28
N ALA A 35 -51.90 33.72 -11.29
CA ALA A 35 -50.86 34.04 -12.23
C ALA A 35 -51.28 33.57 -13.61
N GLY A 36 -51.24 34.48 -14.60
CA GLY A 36 -51.49 34.17 -16.00
C GLY A 36 -50.61 33.01 -16.52
N PRO A 37 -50.98 32.41 -17.66
CA PRO A 37 -50.29 31.24 -18.19
C PRO A 37 -48.79 31.51 -18.31
N PRO A 38 -47.93 30.61 -17.80
CA PRO A 38 -46.50 30.77 -17.91
C PRO A 38 -46.11 30.81 -19.40
N PRO A 39 -45.11 31.62 -19.78
CA PRO A 39 -44.56 31.56 -21.12
C PRO A 39 -44.07 30.15 -21.39
N THR A 40 -44.49 29.59 -22.52
CA THR A 40 -44.01 28.30 -23.03
C THR A 40 -42.52 28.45 -23.34
N PHE A 41 -41.67 28.15 -22.36
CA PHE A 41 -40.25 27.95 -22.63
C PHE A 41 -40.15 26.65 -23.44
N VAL A 42 -39.82 26.80 -24.72
CA VAL A 42 -39.33 25.69 -25.53
C VAL A 42 -38.02 25.28 -24.88
N GLU A 43 -38.07 24.23 -24.06
CA GLU A 43 -36.89 23.60 -23.48
C GLU A 43 -36.05 23.09 -24.65
N ALA A 44 -35.06 23.89 -25.04
CA ALA A 44 -34.03 23.48 -25.97
C ALA A 44 -33.31 22.31 -25.28
N GLY A 45 -33.73 21.08 -25.64
CA GLY A 45 -33.19 19.85 -25.12
C GLY A 45 -31.69 19.93 -25.16
N THR A 46 -31.07 19.99 -23.98
CA THR A 46 -29.63 19.93 -23.86
C THR A 46 -29.24 18.58 -24.47
N PRO A 47 -28.40 18.53 -25.52
CA PRO A 47 -27.96 17.26 -26.07
C PRO A 47 -27.38 16.41 -24.93
N PRO A 48 -27.61 15.09 -24.92
CA PRO A 48 -27.06 14.22 -23.89
C PRO A 48 -25.55 14.50 -23.78
N VAL A 49 -25.10 14.88 -22.59
CA VAL A 49 -23.66 14.95 -22.31
C VAL A 49 -23.15 13.53 -22.50
N GLU A 50 -22.48 13.30 -23.63
CA GLU A 50 -21.79 12.06 -23.92
C GLU A 50 -20.70 11.93 -22.85
N LEU A 51 -21.02 11.17 -21.78
CA LEU A 51 -20.06 10.80 -20.75
C LEU A 51 -18.90 10.14 -21.48
N ALA A 52 -17.75 10.82 -21.52
CA ALA A 52 -16.54 10.28 -22.09
C ALA A 52 -16.33 8.89 -21.49
N SER A 53 -16.31 7.87 -22.35
CA SER A 53 -16.04 6.51 -21.91
C SER A 53 -14.66 6.45 -21.28
N ASP A 54 -14.55 5.76 -20.14
CA ASP A 54 -13.26 5.56 -19.48
C ASP A 54 -12.27 4.92 -20.48
N PRO A 55 -11.00 5.34 -20.49
CA PRO A 55 -10.01 4.74 -21.36
C PRO A 55 -9.92 3.24 -21.10
N PRO A 56 -9.63 2.43 -22.14
CA PRO A 56 -9.56 0.98 -21.98
C PRO A 56 -8.49 0.61 -20.94
N PRO A 57 -8.74 -0.39 -20.08
CA PRO A 57 -7.75 -0.86 -19.12
C PRO A 57 -6.45 -1.25 -19.81
N THR A 58 -5.32 -0.80 -19.28
CA THR A 58 -3.98 -1.15 -19.78
C THR A 58 -3.25 -2.01 -18.76
N PRO A 59 -2.34 -2.92 -19.21
CA PRO A 59 -1.51 -3.69 -18.29
C PRO A 59 -0.70 -2.78 -17.38
N VAL A 60 -0.34 -3.28 -16.20
CA VAL A 60 0.62 -2.61 -15.31
C VAL A 60 1.96 -3.32 -15.41
N ASP A 61 3.00 -2.57 -15.77
CA ASP A 61 4.38 -3.02 -15.80
C ASP A 61 5.05 -2.66 -14.46
N VAL A 62 5.71 -3.63 -13.85
CA VAL A 62 6.36 -3.51 -12.54
C VAL A 62 7.82 -3.93 -12.66
N ILE A 63 8.74 -3.15 -12.10
CA ILE A 63 10.13 -3.55 -11.89
C ILE A 63 10.46 -3.32 -10.43
N ILE A 64 10.90 -4.36 -9.73
CA ILE A 64 11.03 -4.32 -8.27
C ILE A 64 12.18 -5.22 -7.79
N THR A 65 12.77 -4.84 -6.67
CA THR A 65 13.63 -5.72 -5.88
C THR A 65 13.44 -5.42 -4.39
N ALA A 66 14.04 -6.26 -3.56
CA ALA A 66 14.16 -6.02 -2.13
C ALA A 66 15.53 -6.47 -1.65
N ASP A 67 16.03 -5.80 -0.63
CA ASP A 67 17.18 -6.28 0.09
C ASP A 67 16.72 -7.41 1.02
N ASN A 68 17.24 -8.61 0.75
CA ASN A 68 16.88 -9.93 1.28
C ASN A 68 15.73 -10.65 0.58
N ALA A 69 14.48 -10.22 0.75
CA ALA A 69 13.37 -11.05 0.28
C ALA A 69 12.07 -10.30 0.05
N TYR A 70 11.39 -10.69 -1.03
CA TYR A 70 10.03 -10.26 -1.28
C TYR A 70 9.22 -11.31 -2.05
N SER A 71 7.95 -11.02 -2.24
CA SER A 71 7.01 -11.71 -3.12
C SER A 71 6.08 -10.64 -3.68
N PHE A 72 5.59 -10.85 -4.88
CA PHE A 72 4.74 -9.88 -5.59
C PHE A 72 3.41 -10.50 -5.95
N GLY A 73 2.34 -9.72 -5.87
CA GLY A 73 1.02 -10.18 -6.28
C GLY A 73 0.05 -9.04 -6.54
N TRP A 74 -1.13 -9.39 -7.00
CA TRP A 74 -2.23 -8.46 -7.22
C TRP A 74 -3.58 -9.12 -6.96
N GLY A 75 -4.59 -8.29 -6.77
CA GLY A 75 -5.95 -8.71 -6.50
C GLY A 75 -6.84 -7.51 -6.22
N ASP A 76 -7.72 -7.64 -5.23
CA ASP A 76 -8.59 -6.57 -4.75
C ASP A 76 -8.13 -6.09 -3.35
N GLU A 77 -8.90 -5.22 -2.71
CA GLU A 77 -8.57 -4.66 -1.39
C GLU A 77 -8.51 -5.71 -0.26
N THR A 78 -9.20 -6.83 -0.45
CA THR A 78 -9.42 -7.87 0.57
C THR A 78 -8.58 -9.12 0.36
N SER A 79 -8.15 -9.39 -0.88
CA SER A 79 -7.32 -10.55 -1.18
C SER A 79 -6.34 -10.33 -2.32
N VAL A 80 -5.19 -10.98 -2.18
CA VAL A 80 -4.27 -11.29 -3.27
C VAL A 80 -4.80 -12.52 -4.00
N ASN A 81 -5.03 -12.39 -5.30
CA ASN A 81 -5.61 -13.44 -6.14
C ASN A 81 -4.55 -14.13 -7.01
N SER A 82 -3.55 -13.35 -7.44
CA SER A 82 -2.38 -13.82 -8.19
C SER A 82 -1.12 -13.48 -7.39
N TYR A 83 -0.24 -14.47 -7.18
CA TYR A 83 0.88 -14.33 -6.25
C TYR A 83 2.12 -15.10 -6.71
N TYR A 84 3.22 -14.37 -6.89
CA TYR A 84 4.56 -14.90 -7.11
C TYR A 84 5.31 -14.98 -5.78
N ARG A 85 5.46 -16.20 -5.28
CA ARG A 85 6.21 -16.49 -4.06
C ARG A 85 7.69 -16.66 -4.40
N ASN A 86 8.45 -15.57 -4.35
CA ASN A 86 9.86 -15.60 -4.72
C ASN A 86 10.74 -16.20 -3.61
N ALA A 87 11.91 -16.69 -4.04
CA ALA A 87 12.98 -17.03 -3.13
C ALA A 87 13.68 -15.74 -2.65
N PRO A 88 14.22 -15.72 -1.42
CA PRO A 88 15.09 -14.65 -0.96
C PRO A 88 16.35 -14.54 -1.85
N ALA A 89 16.77 -13.31 -2.15
CA ALA A 89 18.07 -13.05 -2.74
C ALA A 89 19.18 -13.58 -1.81
N GLN A 90 20.15 -14.28 -2.39
CA GLN A 90 21.27 -14.89 -1.66
C GLN A 90 22.57 -14.10 -1.83
N SER A 91 22.57 -13.10 -2.72
CA SER A 91 23.75 -12.31 -3.06
C SER A 91 23.38 -10.87 -3.37
N TRP A 92 24.36 -9.97 -3.26
CA TRP A 92 24.16 -8.57 -3.63
C TRP A 92 23.87 -8.42 -5.14
N GLN A 93 24.39 -9.32 -5.99
CA GLN A 93 24.09 -9.29 -7.43
C GLN A 93 22.60 -9.50 -7.69
N GLU A 94 21.97 -10.38 -6.92
CA GLU A 94 20.53 -10.69 -7.01
C GLU A 94 19.62 -9.53 -6.57
N ILE A 95 20.21 -8.43 -6.09
CA ILE A 95 19.47 -7.25 -5.63
C ILE A 95 19.81 -6.05 -6.52
N PHE A 96 21.10 -5.80 -6.73
CA PHE A 96 21.56 -4.53 -7.28
C PHE A 96 21.95 -4.58 -8.76
N SER A 97 22.25 -5.76 -9.32
CA SER A 97 22.89 -5.85 -10.65
C SER A 97 21.89 -5.88 -11.80
N CYS A 98 22.34 -5.40 -12.96
CA CYS A 98 21.71 -5.70 -14.25
C CYS A 98 22.23 -7.06 -14.77
N PRO A 99 21.50 -7.75 -15.66
CA PRO A 99 20.20 -7.38 -16.23
C PRO A 99 19.04 -7.54 -15.25
N ILE A 100 17.87 -6.99 -15.61
CA ILE A 100 16.59 -7.35 -15.02
C ILE A 100 16.42 -8.86 -15.13
N GLY A 101 16.00 -9.50 -14.03
CA GLY A 101 15.95 -10.96 -13.86
C GLY A 101 17.22 -11.55 -13.23
N LEU A 102 18.33 -10.80 -13.18
CA LEU A 102 19.44 -11.11 -12.25
C LEU A 102 19.23 -10.36 -10.94
N GLY A 103 19.14 -9.02 -10.97
CA GLY A 103 18.85 -8.18 -9.81
C GLY A 103 17.36 -7.89 -9.67
N PRO A 104 16.88 -6.69 -10.03
CA PRO A 104 15.45 -6.42 -10.10
C PRO A 104 14.71 -7.38 -11.02
N GLU A 105 13.49 -7.75 -10.66
CA GLU A 105 12.63 -8.58 -11.49
C GLU A 105 11.53 -7.72 -12.10
N ALA A 106 11.04 -8.15 -13.27
CA ALA A 106 9.94 -7.51 -13.97
C ALA A 106 8.68 -8.38 -13.96
N TYR A 107 7.53 -7.74 -13.77
CA TYR A 107 6.21 -8.38 -13.81
C TYR A 107 5.26 -7.57 -14.68
N THR A 108 4.27 -8.27 -15.25
CA THR A 108 3.15 -7.65 -15.96
C THR A 108 1.86 -8.11 -15.33
N VAL A 109 1.09 -7.16 -14.78
CA VAL A 109 -0.30 -7.41 -14.37
C VAL A 109 -1.20 -7.26 -15.59
N PRO A 110 -1.99 -8.28 -15.96
CA PRO A 110 -2.89 -8.21 -17.10
C PRO A 110 -3.88 -7.05 -16.99
N SER A 111 -4.24 -6.42 -18.12
CA SER A 111 -5.15 -5.27 -18.14
C SER A 111 -6.51 -5.54 -17.48
N GLY A 112 -7.05 -6.76 -17.62
CA GLY A 112 -8.30 -7.18 -17.00
C GLY A 112 -8.23 -7.32 -15.47
N GLU A 113 -7.02 -7.38 -14.90
CA GLU A 113 -6.76 -7.50 -13.45
C GLU A 113 -6.17 -6.22 -12.86
N ALA A 114 -5.87 -5.22 -13.69
CA ALA A 114 -5.36 -3.90 -13.31
C ALA A 114 -6.44 -2.80 -13.35
N LEU A 115 -7.70 -3.16 -13.09
CA LEU A 115 -8.84 -2.23 -13.05
C LEU A 115 -8.74 -1.24 -11.87
N PRO A 116 -9.43 -0.09 -11.86
CA PRO A 116 -9.32 0.91 -10.79
C PRO A 116 -9.60 0.44 -9.35
N GLY A 117 -10.29 -0.69 -9.17
CA GLY A 117 -10.53 -1.33 -7.86
C GLY A 117 -9.46 -2.35 -7.45
N ALA A 118 -8.49 -2.62 -8.32
CA ALA A 118 -7.42 -3.57 -8.08
C ALA A 118 -6.31 -2.99 -7.19
N TRP A 119 -5.53 -3.88 -6.60
CA TRP A 119 -4.43 -3.56 -5.72
C TRP A 119 -3.20 -4.36 -6.09
N LEU A 120 -2.05 -3.69 -6.02
CA LEU A 120 -0.72 -4.29 -6.15
C LEU A 120 -0.17 -4.54 -4.75
N TYR A 121 0.41 -5.71 -4.53
CA TYR A 121 0.91 -6.15 -3.24
C TYR A 121 2.39 -6.53 -3.33
N VAL A 122 3.18 -6.00 -2.40
CA VAL A 122 4.57 -6.43 -2.19
C VAL A 122 4.68 -6.96 -0.78
N VAL A 123 5.05 -8.23 -0.65
CA VAL A 123 5.23 -8.90 0.64
C VAL A 123 6.71 -9.06 0.89
N SER A 124 7.27 -8.43 1.93
CA SER A 124 8.71 -8.48 2.21
C SER A 124 9.03 -8.88 3.65
N TRP A 125 10.22 -9.42 3.86
CA TRP A 125 10.72 -9.77 5.18
C TRP A 125 12.24 -9.60 5.25
N ALA A 126 12.75 -9.27 6.43
CA ALA A 126 14.18 -9.05 6.63
C ALA A 126 14.89 -10.36 6.95
N ASP A 127 16.20 -10.40 6.66
CA ASP A 127 17.10 -11.46 7.11
C ASP A 127 17.79 -11.16 8.43
N TYR A 128 17.63 -9.94 8.95
CA TYR A 128 18.22 -9.45 10.19
C TYR A 128 19.76 -9.34 10.17
N ALA A 129 20.39 -9.22 9.00
CA ALA A 129 21.84 -9.25 8.86
C ALA A 129 22.49 -7.87 8.66
N THR A 130 22.10 -7.12 7.62
CA THR A 130 22.78 -5.86 7.25
C THR A 130 21.81 -4.72 7.02
N THR A 131 21.00 -4.84 5.97
CA THR A 131 20.07 -3.82 5.51
C THR A 131 18.75 -4.48 5.14
N GLN A 132 17.69 -3.68 4.98
CA GLN A 132 16.37 -4.16 4.62
C GLN A 132 15.56 -3.07 3.94
N GLY A 133 14.84 -3.41 2.88
CA GLY A 133 14.04 -2.45 2.16
C GLY A 133 13.44 -3.05 0.89
N VAL A 134 12.44 -2.37 0.35
CA VAL A 134 11.87 -2.65 -0.98
C VAL A 134 12.05 -1.41 -1.84
N ILE A 135 12.41 -1.59 -3.11
CA ILE A 135 12.47 -0.51 -4.09
C ILE A 135 11.93 -0.97 -5.44
N GLY A 136 11.20 -0.09 -6.13
CA GLY A 136 10.60 -0.43 -7.42
C GLY A 136 9.89 0.72 -8.10
N GLN A 137 9.37 0.41 -9.28
CA GLN A 137 8.56 1.29 -10.10
C GLN A 137 7.38 0.54 -10.72
N PHE A 138 6.26 1.23 -10.87
CA PHE A 138 4.97 0.68 -11.25
C PHE A 138 4.32 1.65 -12.23
N LYS A 139 3.85 1.18 -13.38
CA LYS A 139 3.16 2.05 -14.34
C LYS A 139 2.11 1.31 -15.14
N HIS A 140 1.02 1.98 -15.47
CA HIS A 140 0.23 1.55 -16.61
C HIS A 140 1.08 1.65 -17.88
N ARG A 141 0.95 0.68 -18.78
CA ARG A 141 1.68 0.73 -20.06
C ARG A 141 1.29 1.97 -20.85
N GLY A 142 2.28 2.84 -21.12
CA GLY A 142 2.09 4.14 -21.77
C GLY A 142 1.75 5.30 -20.81
N GLY A 143 1.68 5.05 -19.50
CA GLY A 143 1.50 6.05 -18.47
C GLY A 143 2.80 6.38 -17.73
N ASP A 144 2.74 7.45 -16.93
CA ASP A 144 3.84 7.82 -16.04
C ASP A 144 3.96 6.84 -14.86
N PRO A 145 5.18 6.57 -14.37
CA PRO A 145 5.38 5.67 -13.25
C PRO A 145 5.05 6.29 -11.89
N ILE A 146 4.58 5.45 -10.98
CA ILE A 146 4.73 5.64 -9.54
C ILE A 146 5.94 4.84 -9.08
N TYR A 147 6.71 5.44 -8.18
CA TYR A 147 7.88 4.82 -7.59
C TYR A 147 7.58 4.40 -6.15
N THR A 148 8.30 3.42 -5.62
CA THR A 148 8.45 3.34 -4.17
C THR A 148 9.06 4.66 -3.67
N GLY A 149 8.61 5.17 -2.54
CA GLY A 149 9.01 6.50 -2.08
C GLY A 149 8.11 7.66 -2.52
N SER A 150 7.09 7.40 -3.33
CA SER A 150 6.06 8.37 -3.73
C SER A 150 4.69 7.71 -3.88
N GLY A 151 3.62 8.51 -3.81
CA GLY A 151 2.24 8.01 -3.95
C GLY A 151 1.64 7.44 -2.67
N ASP A 152 0.50 6.76 -2.81
CA ASP A 152 -0.38 6.34 -1.72
C ASP A 152 0.00 4.97 -1.13
N TRP A 153 1.29 4.70 -0.97
CA TRP A 153 1.76 3.44 -0.38
C TRP A 153 1.24 3.26 1.04
N GLN A 154 0.74 2.06 1.30
CA GLN A 154 0.34 1.63 2.63
C GLN A 154 1.15 0.40 3.01
N VAL A 155 1.46 0.25 4.30
CA VAL A 155 2.09 -0.95 4.83
C VAL A 155 1.32 -1.48 6.03
N CYS A 156 1.25 -2.80 6.12
CA CYS A 156 0.88 -3.52 7.32
C CYS A 156 2.05 -4.39 7.75
N ALA A 157 2.60 -4.10 8.92
CA ALA A 157 3.63 -4.89 9.58
C ALA A 157 2.98 -5.98 10.45
N VAL A 158 3.25 -7.25 10.16
CA VAL A 158 2.59 -8.40 10.80
C VAL A 158 3.35 -8.90 12.04
N GLY A 159 4.62 -8.53 12.19
CA GLY A 159 5.41 -8.89 13.37
C GLY A 159 5.88 -10.35 13.43
N LYS A 160 5.76 -11.10 12.33
CA LYS A 160 6.14 -12.51 12.26
C LYS A 160 7.46 -12.67 11.52
N PRO A 161 8.55 -13.13 12.16
CA PRO A 161 9.79 -13.37 11.47
C PRO A 161 9.65 -14.53 10.48
N TYR A 162 10.26 -14.41 9.30
CA TYR A 162 10.37 -15.50 8.32
C TYR A 162 11.84 -15.92 8.16
N PRO A 163 12.12 -17.23 8.12
CA PRO A 163 13.47 -17.71 7.88
C PRO A 163 13.87 -17.46 6.42
N THR A 164 15.08 -16.96 6.21
CA THR A 164 15.58 -16.54 4.89
C THR A 164 16.10 -17.66 4.00
N ASN A 165 16.14 -18.88 4.54
CA ASN A 165 16.44 -20.09 3.80
C ASN A 165 15.17 -20.88 3.40
N LYS A 166 13.98 -20.36 3.71
CA LYS A 166 12.71 -20.89 3.21
C LYS A 166 12.04 -19.78 2.42
N GLY A 167 11.30 -20.14 1.37
CA GLY A 167 10.48 -19.15 0.65
C GLY A 167 9.55 -18.39 1.60
N GLY A 168 9.04 -17.24 1.15
CA GLY A 168 8.19 -16.35 1.94
C GLY A 168 6.87 -16.94 2.46
N PRO A 169 6.00 -16.12 3.05
CA PRO A 169 4.62 -16.54 3.31
C PRO A 169 3.94 -17.04 2.03
N ASP A 170 3.11 -18.08 2.16
CA ASP A 170 2.21 -18.48 1.08
C ASP A 170 1.02 -17.51 0.94
N GLN A 171 0.34 -17.56 -0.20
CA GLN A 171 -0.78 -16.66 -0.51
C GLN A 171 -1.92 -16.75 0.52
N ALA A 172 -2.20 -17.95 1.04
CA ALA A 172 -3.23 -18.14 2.06
C ALA A 172 -2.89 -17.42 3.36
N THR A 173 -1.63 -17.49 3.78
CA THR A 173 -1.11 -16.77 4.95
C THR A 173 -1.17 -15.26 4.72
N VAL A 174 -0.79 -14.78 3.53
CA VAL A 174 -0.89 -13.36 3.17
C VAL A 174 -2.35 -12.87 3.28
N ASN A 175 -3.30 -13.60 2.71
CA ASN A 175 -4.72 -13.24 2.75
C ASN A 175 -5.31 -13.25 4.18
N GLN A 176 -4.85 -14.16 5.05
CA GLN A 176 -5.24 -14.15 6.47
C GLN A 176 -4.75 -12.89 7.20
N GLU A 177 -3.53 -12.44 6.91
CA GLU A 177 -2.99 -11.23 7.52
C GLU A 177 -3.60 -9.96 6.92
N LEU A 178 -3.88 -9.93 5.61
CA LEU A 178 -4.65 -8.85 4.97
C LEU A 178 -5.98 -8.61 5.69
N ALA A 179 -6.72 -9.69 6.01
CA ALA A 179 -7.99 -9.58 6.73
C ALA A 179 -7.82 -8.90 8.10
N LYS A 180 -6.75 -9.20 8.83
CA LYS A 180 -6.45 -8.54 10.11
C LYS A 180 -6.06 -7.09 9.93
N CYS A 181 -5.25 -6.80 8.91
CA CYS A 181 -4.81 -5.45 8.57
C CYS A 181 -6.01 -4.55 8.22
N ASN A 182 -6.93 -5.06 7.39
CA ASN A 182 -8.17 -4.38 7.03
C ASN A 182 -9.09 -4.16 8.24
N ALA A 183 -9.15 -5.14 9.15
CA ALA A 183 -9.99 -5.04 10.35
C ALA A 183 -9.37 -4.22 11.49
N GLY A 184 -8.07 -3.89 11.45
CA GLY A 184 -7.40 -3.18 12.55
C GLY A 184 -7.31 -4.02 13.83
N THR A 185 -7.17 -5.34 13.69
CA THR A 185 -7.26 -6.32 14.80
C THR A 185 -5.91 -6.90 15.23
N GLY A 186 -4.81 -6.47 14.62
CA GLY A 186 -3.48 -6.86 15.09
C GLY A 186 -3.15 -6.22 16.44
N ASP A 187 -2.20 -6.80 17.17
CA ASP A 187 -1.72 -6.23 18.43
C ASP A 187 -0.73 -5.07 18.14
N PRO A 188 -1.02 -3.82 18.55
CA PRO A 188 -0.18 -2.66 18.24
C PRO A 188 1.19 -2.68 18.95
N LEU A 189 1.40 -3.57 19.93
CA LEU A 189 2.69 -3.75 20.58
C LEU A 189 3.66 -4.58 19.73
N THR A 190 3.14 -5.53 18.96
CA THR A 190 3.94 -6.51 18.21
C THR A 190 3.78 -6.40 16.69
N THR A 191 2.75 -5.72 16.22
CA THR A 191 2.39 -5.52 14.81
C THR A 191 2.06 -4.05 14.55
N SER A 192 1.86 -3.64 13.30
CA SER A 192 1.27 -2.32 12.99
C SER A 192 -0.22 -2.20 13.36
N ALA A 193 -0.85 -3.29 13.80
CA ALA A 193 -2.28 -3.46 14.10
C ALA A 193 -3.25 -3.29 12.91
N GLY A 194 -2.87 -2.53 11.88
CA GLY A 194 -3.64 -2.27 10.66
C GLY A 194 -2.80 -1.56 9.61
N TRP A 195 -3.44 -0.94 8.63
CA TRP A 195 -2.73 -0.18 7.60
C TRP A 195 -2.22 1.16 8.13
N VAL A 196 -0.98 1.48 7.78
CA VAL A 196 -0.38 2.81 7.97
C VAL A 196 0.15 3.34 6.64
N GLY A 197 0.08 4.66 6.48
CA GLY A 197 0.70 5.40 5.39
C GLY A 197 1.90 6.21 5.87
N VAL A 198 2.35 7.15 5.03
CA VAL A 198 3.43 8.09 5.37
C VAL A 198 3.02 9.05 6.49
N ASP A 199 1.76 9.43 6.53
CA ASP A 199 1.19 10.37 7.50
C ASP A 199 0.68 9.69 8.78
N GLY A 200 0.82 8.37 8.88
CA GLY A 200 0.43 7.59 10.06
C GLY A 200 -0.73 6.61 9.83
N PRO A 201 -1.50 6.30 10.87
CA PRO A 201 -2.56 5.29 10.84
C PRO A 201 -3.64 5.56 9.79
N ILE A 202 -4.01 4.54 9.02
CA ILE A 202 -5.13 4.56 8.07
C ILE A 202 -6.30 3.75 8.64
N THR A 203 -6.03 2.56 9.16
CA THR A 203 -7.04 1.74 9.84
C THR A 203 -7.13 2.12 11.32
N PRO A 204 -8.31 2.04 11.96
CA PRO A 204 -8.42 2.15 13.41
C PRO A 204 -7.44 1.23 14.15
N ASN A 205 -6.89 1.71 15.26
CA ASN A 205 -5.87 1.03 16.09
C ASN A 205 -4.49 0.86 15.44
N ALA A 206 -4.31 1.20 14.16
CA ALA A 206 -3.01 1.06 13.52
C ALA A 206 -1.98 2.01 14.16
N VAL A 207 -0.70 1.62 14.12
CA VAL A 207 0.41 2.38 14.69
C VAL A 207 1.64 2.33 13.79
N GLY A 208 2.43 3.40 13.81
CA GLY A 208 3.64 3.54 12.99
C GLY A 208 3.38 4.29 11.68
N THR A 209 4.37 4.27 10.79
CA THR A 209 4.31 4.90 9.47
C THR A 209 5.04 4.08 8.42
N VAL A 210 4.75 4.35 7.15
CA VAL A 210 5.68 4.01 6.05
C VAL A 210 6.91 4.92 6.17
N ALA A 211 8.10 4.37 6.00
CA ALA A 211 9.35 5.11 5.94
C ALA A 211 9.93 5.06 4.54
N PHE A 212 10.51 6.18 4.10
CA PHE A 212 11.24 6.29 2.84
C PHE A 212 12.71 6.61 3.10
N GLY A 213 13.58 5.87 2.41
CA GLY A 213 15.02 5.89 2.59
C GLY A 213 15.75 6.59 1.43
N GLN A 214 16.94 6.08 1.15
CA GLN A 214 17.77 6.54 0.04
C GLN A 214 17.03 6.41 -1.31
N ASP A 215 17.23 7.36 -2.20
CA ASP A 215 16.84 7.24 -3.61
C ASP A 215 17.83 6.36 -4.40
N ASN A 216 17.49 6.03 -5.64
CA ASN A 216 18.32 5.25 -6.55
C ASN A 216 19.17 6.14 -7.48
N GLU A 217 19.33 7.43 -7.19
CA GLU A 217 19.77 8.41 -8.19
C GLU A 217 21.27 8.30 -8.47
N SER A 218 22.08 7.95 -7.48
CA SER A 218 23.54 7.86 -7.61
C SER A 218 23.99 6.65 -8.45
N ASP A 219 24.99 6.80 -9.32
CA ASP A 219 25.72 5.66 -9.95
C ASP A 219 26.90 5.17 -9.10
N VAL A 220 27.10 5.76 -7.92
CA VAL A 220 28.26 5.50 -7.07
C VAL A 220 27.79 4.83 -5.79
N ASP A 221 28.56 3.85 -5.32
CA ASP A 221 28.41 3.32 -3.96
C ASP A 221 28.76 4.40 -2.95
N LEU A 222 27.72 4.93 -2.28
CA LEU A 222 27.85 5.94 -1.23
C LEU A 222 27.68 5.36 0.17
N ARG A 223 27.67 4.03 0.34
CA ARG A 223 27.49 3.39 1.64
C ARG A 223 28.51 3.90 2.66
N GLY A 224 28.04 4.17 3.86
CA GLY A 224 28.83 4.76 4.94
C GLY A 224 28.82 6.29 4.98
N LYS A 225 28.24 6.96 3.98
CA LYS A 225 27.84 8.36 4.11
C LYS A 225 26.50 8.45 4.88
N PRO A 226 26.28 9.52 5.67
CA PRO A 226 25.00 9.71 6.35
C PRO A 226 23.81 9.65 5.38
N GLY A 227 22.85 8.77 5.65
CA GLY A 227 21.66 8.57 4.81
C GLY A 227 21.83 7.64 3.61
N TYR A 228 23.02 7.05 3.42
CA TYR A 228 23.31 6.11 2.34
C TYR A 228 23.66 4.73 2.89
N VAL A 229 22.73 3.80 2.75
CA VAL A 229 22.84 2.43 3.27
C VAL A 229 22.78 1.38 2.16
N PHE A 230 22.32 1.74 0.96
CA PHE A 230 22.17 0.83 -0.18
C PHE A 230 23.12 1.15 -1.33
N LEU A 231 23.53 0.11 -2.04
CA LEU A 231 24.09 0.24 -3.38
C LEU A 231 23.01 0.74 -4.35
N PRO A 232 23.37 1.47 -5.42
CA PRO A 232 22.46 1.71 -6.52
C PRO A 232 21.97 0.40 -7.14
N VAL A 233 20.68 0.32 -7.38
CA VAL A 233 20.02 -0.78 -8.07
C VAL A 233 20.02 -0.51 -9.58
N CYS A 234 20.09 -1.56 -10.40
CA CYS A 234 20.03 -1.51 -11.86
C CYS A 234 19.06 -0.45 -12.40
N LYS A 235 19.62 0.68 -12.87
CA LYS A 235 18.88 1.81 -13.47
C LYS A 235 18.67 1.65 -14.97
N HIS A 236 19.64 1.05 -15.64
CA HIS A 236 19.71 0.97 -17.10
C HIS A 236 20.17 -0.41 -17.52
N ASP A 237 19.23 -1.24 -17.90
CA ASP A 237 19.46 -2.53 -18.51
C ASP A 237 19.35 -2.42 -20.03
N VAL A 238 20.52 -2.44 -20.68
CA VAL A 238 20.64 -2.39 -22.14
C VAL A 238 20.00 -3.60 -22.84
N THR A 239 19.70 -4.67 -22.11
CA THR A 239 19.05 -5.87 -22.66
C THR A 239 17.52 -5.80 -22.62
N HIS A 240 16.95 -4.83 -21.89
CA HIS A 240 15.50 -4.61 -21.74
C HIS A 240 15.13 -3.18 -22.12
N ASP A 241 15.49 -2.72 -23.32
CA ASP A 241 15.17 -1.38 -23.83
C ASP A 241 15.62 -0.23 -22.90
N ASN A 242 16.76 -0.40 -22.21
CA ASN A 242 17.28 0.52 -21.20
C ASN A 242 16.34 0.74 -19.99
N GLN A 243 15.47 -0.23 -19.70
CA GLN A 243 14.63 -0.23 -18.51
C GLN A 243 15.45 -0.54 -17.25
N GLY A 244 14.89 -0.22 -16.08
CA GLY A 244 15.48 -0.46 -14.78
C GLY A 244 14.61 0.22 -13.72
N ILE A 245 15.11 0.30 -12.49
CA ILE A 245 14.48 1.10 -11.44
C ILE A 245 14.99 2.53 -11.55
N ASP A 246 14.10 3.47 -11.85
CA ASP A 246 14.41 4.90 -11.98
C ASP A 246 15.16 5.46 -10.76
N GLY A 247 16.03 6.43 -11.00
CA GLY A 247 16.80 7.11 -9.95
C GLY A 247 15.94 7.77 -8.86
N LYS A 248 14.72 8.16 -9.17
CA LYS A 248 13.78 8.79 -8.23
C LYS A 248 13.08 7.79 -7.30
N ALA A 249 13.15 6.49 -7.59
CA ALA A 249 12.62 5.48 -6.69
C ALA A 249 13.42 5.49 -5.39
N ARG A 250 12.72 5.31 -4.26
CA ARG A 250 13.31 5.28 -2.93
C ARG A 250 13.00 3.98 -2.24
N TRP A 251 13.92 3.52 -1.40
CA TRP A 251 13.70 2.39 -0.52
C TRP A 251 12.54 2.67 0.42
N MET A 252 11.67 1.68 0.63
CA MET A 252 10.49 1.77 1.49
C MET A 252 10.54 0.67 2.56
N TRP A 253 10.17 1.03 3.79
CA TRP A 253 10.03 0.10 4.91
C TRP A 253 8.94 0.53 5.90
N TYR A 254 8.69 -0.25 6.95
CA TYR A 254 7.83 0.15 8.07
C TYR A 254 8.65 0.73 9.23
N ARG A 255 8.15 1.81 9.84
CA ARG A 255 8.70 2.40 11.06
C ARG A 255 7.70 2.27 12.22
N PRO A 256 8.01 1.50 13.27
CA PRO A 256 7.20 1.44 14.48
C PRO A 256 7.08 2.80 15.20
N PRO A 257 6.01 3.02 15.97
CA PRO A 257 5.86 4.24 16.76
C PRO A 257 7.01 4.37 17.78
N GLY A 258 7.61 5.55 17.87
CA GLY A 258 8.72 5.83 18.80
C GLY A 258 10.05 5.17 18.43
N PHE A 259 10.16 4.49 17.29
CA PHE A 259 11.43 3.92 16.83
C PHE A 259 12.44 5.03 16.48
N THR A 260 13.61 5.02 17.14
CA THR A 260 14.66 6.04 16.96
C THR A 260 15.78 5.61 16.05
N GLY A 261 15.79 4.36 15.59
CA GLY A 261 16.79 3.83 14.66
C GLY A 261 16.48 4.14 13.19
N ASP A 262 17.39 3.73 12.31
CA ASP A 262 17.15 3.71 10.87
C ASP A 262 16.37 2.43 10.51
N PRO A 263 15.12 2.51 10.00
CA PRO A 263 14.34 1.32 9.66
C PRO A 263 14.96 0.48 8.52
N PHE A 264 15.91 1.04 7.77
CA PHE A 264 16.61 0.36 6.68
C PHE A 264 17.86 -0.39 7.13
N LEU A 265 18.32 -0.18 8.36
CA LEU A 265 19.41 -0.94 8.96
C LEU A 265 18.85 -2.13 9.73
N ALA A 266 19.29 -3.33 9.38
CA ALA A 266 18.87 -4.53 10.06
C ALA A 266 19.54 -4.65 11.43
N THR A 267 18.76 -5.03 12.44
CA THR A 267 19.26 -5.49 13.73
C THR A 267 19.04 -6.98 13.84
N THR A 268 19.66 -7.64 14.81
CA THR A 268 19.48 -9.09 15.05
C THR A 268 18.11 -9.44 15.66
N VAL A 269 17.21 -8.46 15.78
CA VAL A 269 15.89 -8.60 16.38
C VAL A 269 14.82 -8.00 15.46
N ASN A 270 13.56 -8.37 15.67
CA ASN A 270 12.46 -7.94 14.81
C ASN A 270 11.91 -6.55 15.18
N ASP A 271 12.79 -5.55 15.31
CA ASP A 271 12.41 -4.20 15.77
C ASP A 271 11.41 -3.52 14.83
N THR A 272 11.49 -3.82 13.54
CA THR A 272 10.59 -3.28 12.50
C THR A 272 9.39 -4.18 12.20
N ARG A 273 9.10 -5.17 13.06
CA ARG A 273 7.87 -6.00 12.99
C ARG A 273 7.65 -6.63 11.60
N THR A 274 8.72 -7.17 11.02
CA THR A 274 8.79 -7.70 9.66
C THR A 274 7.83 -8.88 9.39
N PHE A 275 7.82 -9.34 8.14
CA PHE A 275 6.62 -9.70 7.38
C PHE A 275 5.75 -8.46 7.17
N LEU A 276 6.17 -7.67 6.19
CA LEU A 276 5.50 -6.46 5.75
C LEU A 276 4.67 -6.77 4.51
N ILE A 277 3.45 -6.27 4.49
CA ILE A 277 2.58 -6.28 3.32
C ILE A 277 2.44 -4.83 2.91
N PHE A 278 3.07 -4.45 1.81
CA PHE A 278 2.85 -3.17 1.15
C PHE A 278 1.73 -3.30 0.14
N ARG A 279 0.93 -2.25 -0.01
CA ARG A 279 -0.06 -2.17 -1.07
C ARG A 279 -0.14 -0.80 -1.71
N LEU A 280 -0.45 -0.80 -3.00
CA LEU A 280 -0.70 0.38 -3.82
C LEU A 280 -1.98 0.13 -4.63
N PRO A 281 -3.00 1.01 -4.55
CA PRO A 281 -4.19 0.85 -5.37
C PRO A 281 -3.86 1.22 -6.82
N THR A 282 -4.32 0.45 -7.80
CA THR A 282 -4.02 0.71 -9.23
C THR A 282 -4.55 2.06 -9.69
N LYS A 283 -5.66 2.56 -9.13
CA LYS A 283 -6.17 3.92 -9.39
C LYS A 283 -5.19 5.05 -9.03
N ALA A 284 -4.16 4.78 -8.21
CA ALA A 284 -3.12 5.77 -7.95
C ALA A 284 -2.19 5.92 -9.15
N LEU A 285 -2.03 4.88 -9.97
CA LEU A 285 -1.16 4.91 -11.14
C LEU A 285 -1.72 5.90 -12.18
N PRO A 286 -0.89 6.82 -12.71
CA PRO A 286 -1.28 7.68 -13.81
C PRO A 286 -1.79 6.87 -15.00
N VAL A 287 -3.01 7.18 -15.44
CA VAL A 287 -3.62 6.55 -16.62
C VAL A 287 -2.92 7.08 -17.88
N PRO A 288 -2.63 6.23 -18.88
CA PRO A 288 -2.04 6.68 -20.14
C PRO A 288 -2.92 7.75 -20.80
N VAL A 289 -2.32 8.88 -21.19
CA VAL A 289 -3.02 9.89 -21.98
C VAL A 289 -3.16 9.34 -23.40
N PRO A 290 -4.37 9.23 -23.97
CA PRO A 290 -4.55 8.83 -25.36
C PRO A 290 -3.70 9.73 -26.28
N PRO A 291 -3.04 9.18 -27.31
CA PRO A 291 -2.34 10.01 -28.29
C PRO A 291 -3.33 10.99 -28.92
N LYS A 292 -2.95 12.27 -28.98
CA LYS A 292 -3.71 13.34 -29.63
C LYS A 292 -3.80 13.15 -31.14
#